data_AF-A0A2X3BRM7-F1
#
_entry.id   AF-A0A2X3BRM7-F1
#
_cell.length_a   1.000
_cell.length_b   1.000
_cell.length_c   1.000
_cell.angle_alpha   90.00
_cell.angle_beta   90.00
_cell.angle_gamma   90.00
#
_symmetry.space_group_name_H-M   'P 1'
#
loop_
_entity.id
_entity.type
_entity.pdbx_description
1 polymer ?
#
loop_
_entity_poly.entity_id
_entity_poly.type
_entity_poly.pdbx_seq_one_letter_code
_entity_poly.pdbx_strand_id
1 'polypeptide(L)'
;MKRAACRSVCAAKSSAWSADEQGYRLQVNGETLVTKKLVIASGGLSMPGLGASPFGYKVAEQFGLKVLPTRAGLVPFTLHKPLLEQLQVLSGVSVPSTITAENGTLFRENLLFTHRGLSGPAVLQISSYWQPGEFVTVNLLTGLRS
;
A
#
# COMPACT_ATOMS: atom_id res chain seq x y z
N MET A 1 16.63 24.17 20.64
CA MET A 1 16.30 23.47 19.37
C MET A 1 17.53 23.49 18.46
N LYS A 2 18.02 22.34 18.00
CA LYS A 2 19.11 22.28 17.00
C LYS A 2 18.49 22.18 15.60
N ARG A 3 18.86 23.07 14.69
CA ARG A 3 18.47 22.99 13.27
C ARG A 3 19.56 22.23 12.52
N ALA A 4 19.18 21.18 11.80
CA ALA A 4 20.05 20.58 10.81
C ALA A 4 19.97 21.40 9.52
N ALA A 5 21.13 21.73 8.92
CA ALA A 5 21.15 22.29 7.59
C ALA A 5 20.84 21.18 6.58
N CYS A 6 19.61 21.16 6.06
CA CYS A 6 19.20 20.27 4.98
C CYS A 6 18.83 21.12 3.76
N ARG A 7 19.41 20.81 2.60
CA ARG A 7 19.00 21.41 1.32
C ARG A 7 17.96 20.49 0.70
N SER A 8 16.72 20.96 0.60
CA SER A 8 15.62 20.26 -0.06
C SER A 8 15.45 20.75 -1.50
N VAL A 9 15.34 19.81 -2.45
CA VAL A 9 14.96 20.09 -3.85
C VAL A 9 13.61 19.43 -4.09
N CYS A 10 12.60 20.22 -4.45
CA CYS A 10 11.24 19.74 -4.73
C CYS A 10 11.02 19.59 -6.25
N ALA A 11 10.15 18.65 -6.66
CA ALA A 11 9.80 18.39 -8.06
C ALA A 11 10.98 17.97 -8.96
N ALA A 12 11.83 17.07 -8.47
CA ALA A 12 12.95 16.52 -9.22
C ALA A 12 12.53 15.34 -10.11
N LYS A 13 12.68 15.45 -11.43
CA LYS A 13 12.71 14.28 -12.32
C LYS A 13 14.16 13.82 -12.49
N SER A 14 14.41 12.53 -12.27
CA SER A 14 15.75 11.94 -12.38
C SER A 14 15.81 10.84 -13.43
N SER A 15 16.82 10.88 -14.29
CA SER A 15 16.86 10.10 -15.53
C SER A 15 18.15 9.33 -15.81
N ALA A 16 19.19 9.44 -14.98
CA ALA A 16 20.43 8.69 -15.18
C ALA A 16 21.20 8.50 -13.86
N TRP A 17 21.68 7.28 -13.64
CA TRP A 17 22.44 6.88 -12.44
C TRP A 17 23.62 6.03 -12.87
N SER A 18 24.82 6.43 -12.46
CA SER A 18 26.01 5.59 -12.52
C SER A 18 26.58 5.50 -11.11
N ALA A 19 26.87 4.28 -10.67
CA ALA A 19 27.81 4.07 -9.57
C ALA A 19 29.20 3.99 -10.17
N ASP A 20 30.10 4.85 -9.73
CA ASP A 20 31.53 4.78 -10.00
C ASP A 20 32.28 4.57 -8.67
N GLU A 21 33.61 4.46 -8.70
CA GLU A 21 34.43 4.37 -7.47
C GLU A 21 34.32 5.61 -6.57
N GLN A 22 33.71 6.71 -7.05
CA GLN A 22 33.64 8.02 -6.39
C GLN A 22 32.26 8.32 -5.77
N GLY A 23 31.21 7.57 -6.13
CA GLY A 23 29.88 7.63 -5.52
C GLY A 23 28.71 7.43 -6.49
N TYR A 24 27.60 8.13 -6.20
CA TYR A 24 26.38 8.16 -6.99
C TYR A 24 26.25 9.48 -7.72
N ARG A 25 25.94 9.42 -9.01
CA ARG A 25 25.60 10.58 -9.84
C ARG A 25 24.11 10.58 -10.17
N LEU A 26 23.46 11.73 -10.01
CA LEU A 26 22.04 11.95 -10.26
C LEU A 26 21.84 13.10 -11.23
N GLN A 27 20.87 12.98 -12.13
CA GLN A 27 20.28 14.14 -12.81
C GLN A 27 19.04 14.59 -12.06
N VAL A 28 18.95 15.87 -11.72
CA VAL A 28 17.79 16.47 -11.06
C VAL A 28 17.51 17.80 -11.73
N ASN A 29 16.38 17.90 -12.45
CA ASN A 29 15.97 19.14 -13.13
C ASN A 29 17.04 19.76 -14.06
N GLY A 30 17.84 18.90 -14.71
CA GLY A 30 18.94 19.31 -15.59
C GLY A 30 20.26 19.60 -14.87
N GLU A 31 20.28 19.58 -13.54
CA GLU A 31 21.51 19.68 -12.75
C GLU A 31 22.05 18.29 -12.42
N THR A 32 23.38 18.16 -12.44
CA THR A 32 24.06 16.96 -11.97
C THR A 32 24.39 17.10 -10.48
N LEU A 33 23.93 16.14 -9.67
CA LEU A 33 24.33 15.99 -8.28
C LEU A 33 25.24 14.77 -8.11
N VAL A 34 26.27 14.91 -7.28
CA VAL A 34 27.19 13.82 -6.92
C VAL A 34 27.19 13.65 -5.42
N THR A 35 27.05 12.41 -4.95
CA THR A 35 27.06 12.08 -3.51
C THR A 35 27.74 10.75 -3.25
N LYS A 36 28.41 10.61 -2.11
CA LYS A 36 28.96 9.32 -1.66
C LYS A 36 27.89 8.38 -1.12
N LYS A 37 26.76 8.90 -0.65
CA LYS A 37 25.67 8.14 -0.02
C LYS A 37 24.33 8.58 -0.58
N LEU A 38 23.50 7.62 -0.95
CA LEU A 38 22.19 7.83 -1.53
C LEU A 38 21.14 7.05 -0.74
N VAL A 39 20.07 7.72 -0.32
CA VAL A 39 18.92 7.09 0.34
C VAL A 39 17.71 7.24 -0.57
N ILE A 40 17.09 6.12 -0.91
CA ILE A 40 15.86 6.09 -1.71
C ILE A 40 14.66 5.98 -0.76
N ALA A 41 13.87 7.05 -0.67
CA ALA A 41 12.70 7.14 0.19
C ALA A 41 11.46 7.57 -0.62
N SER A 42 11.29 7.03 -1.83
CA SER A 42 10.24 7.46 -2.79
C SER A 42 8.84 6.94 -2.51
N GLY A 43 8.63 6.23 -1.38
CA GLY A 43 7.35 5.60 -1.07
C GLY A 43 7.01 4.42 -1.99
N GLY A 44 5.73 4.03 -1.96
CA GLY A 44 5.19 2.93 -2.77
C GLY A 44 4.33 3.40 -3.95
N LEU A 45 3.43 2.52 -4.40
CA LEU A 45 2.55 2.77 -5.55
C LEU A 45 1.16 3.32 -5.17
N SER A 46 0.88 3.47 -3.88
CA SER A 46 -0.42 3.95 -3.39
C SER A 46 -0.65 5.42 -3.73
N MET A 47 -1.82 5.77 -4.25
CA MET A 47 -2.23 7.16 -4.55
C MET A 47 -1.31 7.87 -5.59
N PRO A 48 -1.26 7.39 -6.86
CA PRO A 48 -0.42 7.99 -7.90
C PRO A 48 -0.72 9.48 -8.16
N GLY A 49 -1.97 9.93 -7.96
CA GLY A 49 -2.34 11.34 -8.06
C GLY A 49 -1.67 12.27 -7.06
N LEU A 50 -1.10 11.74 -5.96
CA LEU A 50 -0.33 12.50 -4.97
C LEU A 50 1.19 12.43 -5.20
N GLY A 51 1.64 11.84 -6.32
CA GLY A 51 3.06 11.76 -6.68
C GLY A 51 3.73 10.41 -6.35
N ALA A 52 2.97 9.41 -5.91
CA ALA A 52 3.48 8.05 -5.80
C ALA A 52 3.94 7.52 -7.16
N SER A 53 5.11 6.88 -7.20
CA SER A 53 5.73 6.42 -8.44
C SER A 53 6.54 5.15 -8.22
N PRO A 54 6.75 4.33 -9.27
CA PRO A 54 7.56 3.13 -9.16
C PRO A 54 9.07 3.40 -9.11
N PHE A 55 9.48 4.66 -8.88
CA PHE A 55 10.86 5.11 -9.03
C PHE A 55 11.84 4.30 -8.20
N GLY A 56 11.58 4.08 -6.90
CA GLY A 56 12.48 3.33 -6.03
C GLY A 56 12.66 1.86 -6.45
N TYR A 57 11.61 1.23 -6.98
CA TYR A 57 11.69 -0.15 -7.48
C TYR A 57 12.59 -0.24 -8.72
N LYS A 58 12.45 0.72 -9.65
CA LYS A 58 13.30 0.78 -10.85
C LYS A 58 14.77 0.99 -10.50
N VAL A 59 15.06 1.81 -9.48
CA VAL A 59 16.43 1.99 -8.98
C VAL A 59 16.96 0.69 -8.38
N ALA A 60 16.14 -0.03 -7.60
CA ALA A 60 16.53 -1.32 -7.05
C ALA A 60 16.85 -2.35 -8.15
N GLU A 61 15.99 -2.46 -9.17
CA GLU A 61 16.21 -3.32 -10.34
C GLU A 61 17.50 -2.97 -11.09
N GLN A 62 17.76 -1.67 -11.30
CA GLN A 62 18.98 -1.19 -11.95
C GLN A 62 20.26 -1.66 -11.24
N PHE A 63 20.24 -1.71 -9.91
CA PHE A 63 21.36 -2.20 -9.10
C PHE A 63 21.35 -3.72 -8.88
N GLY A 64 20.51 -4.47 -9.61
CA GLY A 64 20.43 -5.93 -9.51
C GLY A 64 19.77 -6.43 -8.23
N LEU A 65 19.08 -5.56 -7.48
CA LEU A 65 18.35 -5.96 -6.28
C LEU A 65 17.02 -6.62 -6.68
N LYS A 66 16.69 -7.72 -6.01
CA LYS A 66 15.41 -8.42 -6.21
C LYS A 66 14.24 -7.56 -5.71
N VAL A 67 13.33 -7.22 -6.61
CA VAL A 67 12.03 -6.60 -6.27
C VAL A 67 10.97 -7.68 -6.16
N LEU A 68 10.25 -7.71 -5.03
CA LEU A 68 9.12 -8.62 -4.84
C LEU A 68 7.86 -8.09 -5.54
N PRO A 69 6.95 -8.96 -6.00
CA PRO A 69 5.70 -8.54 -6.61
C PRO A 69 4.92 -7.58 -5.69
N THR A 70 4.59 -6.40 -6.19
CA THR A 70 3.82 -5.40 -5.46
C THR A 70 2.33 -5.65 -5.62
N ARG A 71 1.59 -5.64 -4.52
CA ARG A 71 0.12 -5.67 -4.51
C ARG A 71 -0.42 -4.60 -3.59
N ALA A 72 -1.67 -4.19 -3.82
CA ALA A 72 -2.35 -3.29 -2.91
C ALA A 72 -2.63 -3.99 -1.58
N GLY A 73 -2.26 -3.35 -0.48
CA GLY A 73 -2.59 -3.78 0.88
C GLY A 73 -3.30 -2.65 1.61
N LEU A 74 -4.04 -2.98 2.67
CA LEU A 74 -4.92 -2.06 3.39
C LEU A 74 -5.95 -1.41 2.45
N VAL A 75 -6.59 -2.23 1.62
CA VAL A 75 -7.59 -1.80 0.64
C VAL A 75 -8.97 -2.40 0.94
N PRO A 76 -10.06 -1.69 0.58
CA PRO A 76 -11.41 -2.24 0.66
C PRO A 76 -11.60 -3.39 -0.35
N PHE A 77 -12.55 -4.27 -0.07
CA PHE A 77 -12.98 -5.29 -1.00
C PHE A 77 -14.16 -4.83 -1.84
N THR A 78 -14.10 -5.08 -3.15
CA THR A 78 -15.23 -4.92 -4.05
C THR A 78 -16.02 -6.22 -4.12
N LEU A 79 -17.34 -6.13 -4.00
CA LEU A 79 -18.20 -7.32 -4.08
C LEU A 79 -18.76 -7.50 -5.50
N HIS A 80 -19.00 -8.76 -5.87
CA HIS A 80 -19.69 -9.10 -7.11
C HIS A 80 -21.19 -8.72 -7.02
N LYS A 81 -21.82 -8.45 -8.18
CA LYS A 81 -23.17 -7.85 -8.26
C LYS A 81 -24.24 -8.54 -7.40
N PRO A 82 -24.46 -9.86 -7.48
CA PRO A 82 -25.46 -10.54 -6.64
C PRO A 82 -25.35 -10.24 -5.15
N LEU A 83 -24.15 -10.32 -4.58
CA LEU A 83 -23.92 -10.05 -3.16
C LEU A 83 -23.95 -8.55 -2.86
N LEU A 84 -23.46 -7.71 -3.77
CA LEU A 84 -23.51 -6.26 -3.61
C LEU A 84 -24.94 -5.75 -3.55
N GLU A 85 -25.84 -6.27 -4.40
CA GLU A 85 -27.25 -5.84 -4.42
C GLU A 85 -27.96 -6.09 -3.09
N GLN A 86 -27.61 -7.17 -2.40
CA GLN A 86 -28.14 -7.52 -1.07
C GLN A 86 -27.54 -6.66 0.05
N LEU A 87 -26.25 -6.33 -0.04
CA LEU A 87 -25.52 -5.67 1.05
C LEU A 87 -25.40 -4.15 0.90
N GLN A 88 -25.58 -3.59 -0.31
CA GLN A 88 -25.43 -2.14 -0.55
C GLN A 88 -26.46 -1.31 0.21
N VAL A 89 -27.62 -1.87 0.54
CA VAL A 89 -28.65 -1.21 1.37
C VAL A 89 -28.16 -0.93 2.79
N LEU A 90 -27.12 -1.64 3.23
CA LEU A 90 -26.45 -1.44 4.52
C LEU A 90 -25.30 -0.43 4.42
N SER A 91 -25.08 0.23 3.27
CA SER A 91 -23.96 1.16 3.10
C SER A 91 -23.96 2.24 4.19
N GLY A 92 -22.83 2.37 4.89
CA GLY A 92 -22.67 3.26 6.04
C GLY A 92 -22.82 2.58 7.40
N VAL A 93 -23.38 1.36 7.45
CA VAL A 93 -23.48 0.57 8.68
C VAL A 93 -22.11 -0.03 9.04
N SER A 94 -21.71 0.15 10.29
CA SER A 94 -20.49 -0.41 10.86
C SER A 94 -20.83 -1.36 12.00
N VAL A 95 -20.27 -2.57 11.98
CA VAL A 95 -20.54 -3.61 12.99
C VAL A 95 -19.25 -4.27 13.47
N PRO A 96 -19.15 -4.60 14.78
CA PRO A 96 -18.07 -5.44 15.28
C PRO A 96 -18.09 -6.80 14.58
N SER A 97 -16.96 -7.22 14.03
CA SER A 97 -16.86 -8.43 13.23
C SER A 97 -15.57 -9.19 13.54
N THR A 98 -15.55 -10.47 13.18
CA THR A 98 -14.31 -11.23 13.05
C THR A 98 -14.16 -11.64 11.60
N ILE A 99 -13.02 -11.35 11.00
CA ILE A 99 -12.72 -11.70 9.62
C ILE A 99 -11.51 -12.64 9.57
N THR A 100 -11.62 -13.71 8.78
CA THR A 100 -10.59 -14.75 8.69
C THR A 100 -10.24 -15.00 7.23
N ALA A 101 -8.95 -15.00 6.90
CA ALA A 101 -8.42 -15.38 5.58
C ALA A 101 -8.23 -16.91 5.49
N GLU A 102 -8.06 -17.45 4.28
CA GLU A 102 -7.85 -18.89 4.06
C GLU A 102 -6.62 -19.44 4.80
N ASN A 103 -5.58 -18.63 4.97
CA ASN A 103 -4.38 -19.02 5.72
C ASN A 103 -4.58 -19.03 7.26
N GLY A 104 -5.80 -18.79 7.75
CA GLY A 104 -6.14 -18.78 9.18
C GLY A 104 -5.85 -17.46 9.91
N THR A 105 -5.30 -16.46 9.23
CA THR A 105 -5.13 -15.12 9.82
C THR A 105 -6.50 -14.53 10.17
N LEU A 106 -6.63 -14.02 11.39
CA LEU A 106 -7.89 -13.55 11.96
C LEU A 106 -7.74 -12.16 12.56
N PHE A 107 -8.68 -11.27 12.26
CA PHE A 107 -8.81 -9.95 12.89
C PHE A 107 -10.19 -9.76 13.51
N ARG A 108 -10.24 -9.18 14.70
CA ARG A 108 -11.47 -8.82 15.42
C ARG A 108 -11.60 -7.31 15.47
N GLU A 109 -12.35 -6.76 14.53
CA GLU A 109 -12.48 -5.32 14.34
C GLU A 109 -13.81 -4.96 13.69
N ASN A 110 -14.09 -3.66 13.60
CA ASN A 110 -15.26 -3.18 12.90
C ASN A 110 -15.15 -3.41 11.38
N LEU A 111 -16.23 -3.94 10.80
CA LEU A 111 -16.46 -4.00 9.36
C LEU A 111 -17.46 -2.92 8.98
N LEU A 112 -17.19 -2.23 7.87
CA LEU A 112 -18.04 -1.20 7.29
C LEU A 112 -18.61 -1.67 5.96
N PHE A 113 -19.93 -1.65 5.82
CA PHE A 113 -20.59 -1.85 4.53
C PHE A 113 -20.53 -0.57 3.70
N THR A 114 -20.27 -0.70 2.40
CA THR A 114 -20.16 0.42 1.46
C THR A 114 -20.92 0.12 0.17
N HIS A 115 -21.24 1.17 -0.60
CA HIS A 115 -21.86 1.05 -1.92
C HIS A 115 -21.05 0.27 -2.97
N ARG A 116 -19.77 -0.06 -2.72
CA ARG A 116 -18.93 -0.88 -3.62
C ARG A 116 -18.57 -2.24 -3.05
N GLY A 117 -18.85 -2.50 -1.77
CA GLY A 117 -18.44 -3.71 -1.07
C GLY A 117 -18.13 -3.47 0.39
N LEU A 118 -17.01 -4.01 0.88
CA LEU A 118 -16.66 -4.04 2.30
C LEU A 118 -15.41 -3.20 2.59
N SER A 119 -15.42 -2.53 3.75
CA SER A 119 -14.33 -1.70 4.26
C SER A 119 -14.26 -1.80 5.78
N GLY A 120 -13.62 -0.83 6.43
CA GLY A 120 -13.42 -0.79 7.88
C GLY A 120 -12.14 -1.51 8.31
N PRO A 121 -11.66 -1.27 9.55
CA PRO A 121 -10.38 -1.80 10.01
C PRO A 121 -10.22 -3.31 9.83
N ALA A 122 -11.29 -4.10 10.04
CA ALA A 122 -11.24 -5.55 9.81
C ALA A 122 -10.83 -5.91 8.37
N VAL A 123 -11.51 -5.29 7.39
CA VAL A 123 -11.28 -5.55 5.97
C VAL A 123 -9.93 -5.01 5.51
N LEU A 124 -9.56 -3.81 5.96
CA LEU A 124 -8.27 -3.23 5.61
C LEU A 124 -7.12 -4.12 6.10
N GLN A 125 -7.16 -4.58 7.35
CA GLN A 125 -6.12 -5.46 7.90
C GLN A 125 -6.05 -6.80 7.14
N ILE A 126 -7.19 -7.48 6.94
CA ILE A 126 -7.19 -8.79 6.29
C ILE A 126 -6.79 -8.73 4.81
N SER A 127 -7.01 -7.60 4.12
CA SER A 127 -6.66 -7.43 2.71
C SER A 127 -5.18 -7.66 2.42
N SER A 128 -4.30 -7.50 3.42
CA SER A 128 -2.87 -7.75 3.28
C SER A 128 -2.52 -9.24 3.20
N TYR A 129 -3.39 -10.10 3.75
CA TYR A 129 -3.21 -11.56 3.84
C TYR A 129 -3.97 -12.32 2.75
N TRP A 130 -5.07 -11.76 2.27
CA TRP A 130 -5.87 -12.29 1.17
C TRP A 130 -5.13 -12.25 -0.18
N GLN A 131 -5.30 -13.30 -0.99
CA GLN A 131 -4.91 -13.34 -2.41
C GLN A 131 -6.12 -13.35 -3.35
N PRO A 132 -5.97 -12.83 -4.59
CA PRO A 132 -7.00 -12.97 -5.61
C PRO A 132 -7.46 -14.43 -5.79
N GLY A 133 -8.76 -14.65 -5.62
CA GLY A 133 -9.38 -15.98 -5.72
C GLY A 133 -9.63 -16.67 -4.39
N GLU A 134 -9.00 -16.22 -3.30
CA GLU A 134 -9.25 -16.75 -1.96
C GLU A 134 -10.58 -16.26 -1.39
N PHE A 135 -11.18 -17.05 -0.50
CA PHE A 135 -12.33 -16.67 0.29
C PHE A 135 -11.92 -15.96 1.58
N VAL A 136 -12.79 -15.09 2.09
CA VAL A 136 -12.72 -14.56 3.45
C VAL A 136 -14.00 -14.90 4.20
N THR A 137 -13.86 -15.37 5.43
CA THR A 137 -15.00 -15.69 6.28
C THR A 137 -15.25 -14.54 7.24
N VAL A 138 -16.49 -14.05 7.29
CA VAL A 138 -16.91 -12.94 8.16
C VAL A 138 -17.91 -13.46 9.17
N ASN A 139 -17.57 -13.39 10.45
CA ASN A 139 -18.49 -13.58 11.56
C ASN A 139 -18.97 -12.21 12.08
N LEU A 140 -20.25 -11.91 11.86
CA LEU A 140 -20.91 -10.67 12.31
C LEU A 140 -21.45 -10.76 13.75
N LEU A 141 -21.46 -11.95 14.35
CA LEU A 141 -21.98 -12.20 15.70
C LEU A 141 -20.83 -12.56 16.65
N THR A 142 -19.96 -11.58 16.89
CA THR A 142 -18.76 -11.77 17.73
C THR A 142 -19.05 -11.98 19.22
N GLY A 143 -20.31 -11.84 19.64
CA GLY A 143 -20.75 -11.99 21.03
C GLY A 143 -21.36 -13.34 21.41
N LEU A 144 -21.67 -14.22 20.44
CA LEU A 144 -22.20 -15.55 20.71
C LEU A 144 -21.05 -16.56 20.71
N ARG A 145 -20.70 -17.05 21.90
CA ARG A 145 -19.84 -18.23 22.03
C ARG A 145 -20.66 -19.46 21.63
N SER A 146 -20.22 -20.20 20.63
CA SER A 146 -20.62 -21.60 20.41
C SER A 146 -20.16 -22.46 21.58
#